data_AF-A0A397JJR9-F1
#
_entry.id   AF-A0A397JJR9-F1
#
_cell.length_a   1.000
_cell.length_b   1.000
_cell.length_c   1.000
_cell.angle_alpha   90.00
_cell.angle_beta   90.00
_cell.angle_gamma   90.00
#
_symmetry.space_group_name_H-M   'P 1'
#
loop_
_entity.id
_entity.type
_entity.pdbx_description
1 polymer ?
#
loop_
_entity_poly.entity_id
_entity_poly.type
_entity_poly.pdbx_seq_one_letter_code
_entity_poly.pdbx_strand_id
1 'polypeptide(L)'
;MIFIARGSGEYINNYLCIECKNLKSNAKLVNRVRVTKPDEKNLKFIPNWYFENDKLKKYLKNGDLLTIWNIIKNNNNSTNSNLWITIATKGLKGAFNNLDTFKGLCNIMCQVIDRKEKGKETQNLQYSEEFTSFLVILGTISPQALDLFCQNLVGRSIQSIRQLHLCFENVARFKRFLDKINYKGPIAAMSDNTKLKPSLRYSSQLGCIIGSTLSQEETKINAYSDIPKVIQLIKDKNGIANYVRVYILQVPLPKFPPVIIALIPNNGRDSADIIANLHKKLLLEIASQLNISIISIGSDGAAAEFKAQSIIMNMQTINKIEIIDSTLNINFSCPILSNIGPVIRIQDPKHAKKTARNIIMSGARVLTFGKHIANFEHFLNLVNSPTSVLYKNDVIKLDRQDDGAAYRSFCYHNLAQCLNKNEIKKGYEGEFVDSYLNREICPVECV
;
A
#
# COMPACT_ATOMS: atom_id res chain seq x y z
N MET A 1 14.02 23.27 53.99
CA MET A 1 13.23 22.17 54.59
C MET A 1 14.17 21.41 55.52
N ILE A 2 13.87 21.30 56.81
CA ILE A 2 14.74 20.62 57.79
C ILE A 2 14.48 19.12 57.70
N PHE A 3 15.51 18.32 57.45
CA PHE A 3 15.43 16.87 57.59
C PHE A 3 15.61 16.52 59.07
N ILE A 4 14.52 16.13 59.75
CA ILE A 4 14.61 15.54 61.09
C ILE A 4 14.72 14.02 60.90
N ALA A 5 15.96 13.53 60.82
CA ALA A 5 16.24 12.10 60.82
C ALA A 5 15.83 11.47 62.17
N ARG A 6 15.30 10.24 62.15
CA ARG A 6 14.99 9.42 63.33
C ARG A 6 16.24 8.88 64.06
N GLY A 7 17.34 9.64 64.06
CA GLY A 7 18.58 9.28 64.73
C GLY A 7 18.72 10.03 66.05
N SER A 8 19.02 9.31 67.13
CA SER A 8 19.43 9.85 68.44
C SER A 8 20.86 10.39 68.44
N GLY A 9 21.24 11.12 67.39
CA GLY A 9 22.55 11.76 67.26
C GLY A 9 22.45 13.26 67.56
N GLU A 10 23.32 13.78 68.42
CA GLU A 10 23.48 15.21 68.64
C GLU A 10 24.15 15.87 67.44
N TYR A 11 23.49 16.86 66.84
CA TYR A 11 24.08 17.71 65.82
C TYR A 11 24.78 18.89 66.51
N ILE A 12 26.11 18.93 66.47
CA ILE A 12 26.94 19.92 67.18
C ILE A 12 26.98 21.29 66.46
N ASN A 13 26.41 21.43 65.26
CA ASN A 13 26.53 22.69 64.51
C ASN A 13 25.29 23.60 64.55
N ASN A 14 25.53 24.85 64.96
CA ASN A 14 24.59 25.96 65.17
C ASN A 14 23.93 26.54 63.88
N TYR A 15 23.76 25.75 62.81
CA TYR A 15 23.19 26.25 61.54
C TYR A 15 21.65 26.18 61.46
N LEU A 16 20.95 25.82 62.53
CA LEU A 16 19.49 25.79 62.56
C LEU A 16 18.94 27.09 63.15
N CYS A 17 18.11 27.79 62.39
CA CYS A 17 17.43 28.98 62.91
C CYS A 17 16.48 28.62 64.07
N ILE A 18 16.16 29.61 64.90
CA ILE A 18 15.36 29.43 66.11
C ILE A 18 14.01 28.77 65.83
N GLU A 19 13.34 29.12 64.73
CA GLU A 19 12.06 28.48 64.38
C GLU A 19 12.20 27.02 63.95
N CYS A 20 13.33 26.65 63.37
CA CYS A 20 13.66 25.27 63.07
C CYS A 20 13.89 24.45 64.35
N LYS A 21 14.50 25.05 65.38
CA LYS A 21 14.66 24.41 66.70
C LYS A 21 13.32 24.26 67.42
N ASN A 22 12.44 25.28 67.35
CA ASN A 22 11.11 25.27 67.97
C ASN A 22 10.18 24.18 67.40
N LEU A 23 10.33 23.83 66.12
CA LEU A 23 9.58 22.73 65.50
C LEU A 23 9.95 21.35 66.07
N LYS A 24 11.19 21.16 66.52
CA LYS A 24 11.65 19.89 67.13
C LYS A 24 11.06 19.68 68.53
N SER A 25 10.81 20.77 69.26
CA SER A 25 10.17 20.79 70.57
C SER A 25 8.62 20.78 70.51
N ASN A 26 8.03 20.82 69.31
CA ASN A 26 6.58 20.78 69.16
C ASN A 26 6.02 19.38 69.47
N ALA A 27 5.39 19.25 70.65
CA ALA A 27 4.85 17.98 71.14
C ALA A 27 3.86 17.30 70.18
N LYS A 28 3.06 18.06 69.43
CA LYS A 28 2.12 17.50 68.43
C LYS A 28 2.85 16.85 67.26
N LEU A 29 3.96 17.46 66.83
CA LEU A 29 4.78 16.94 65.73
C LEU A 29 5.54 15.68 66.18
N VAL A 30 6.16 15.72 67.37
CA VAL A 30 6.89 14.58 67.94
C VAL A 30 5.97 13.37 68.13
N ASN A 31 4.75 13.58 68.64
CA ASN A 31 3.78 12.50 68.81
C ASN A 31 3.33 11.90 67.48
N ARG A 32 3.10 12.73 66.43
CA ARG A 32 2.73 12.23 65.10
C ARG A 32 3.85 11.48 64.40
N VAL A 33 5.11 11.88 64.59
CA VAL A 33 6.27 11.18 64.01
C VAL A 33 6.55 9.84 64.71
N ARG A 34 6.12 9.67 65.96
CA ARG A 34 6.23 8.41 66.73
C ARG A 34 5.17 7.36 66.36
N VAL A 35 4.09 7.73 65.67
CA VAL A 35 3.08 6.76 65.22
C VAL A 35 3.72 5.80 64.22
N THR A 36 3.55 4.49 64.46
CA THR A 36 4.00 3.44 63.54
C THR A 36 3.23 3.56 62.22
N LYS A 37 3.96 3.55 61.10
CA LYS A 37 3.29 3.55 59.78
C LYS A 37 2.55 2.21 59.63
N PRO A 38 1.31 2.21 59.13
CA PRO A 38 0.60 0.97 58.86
C PRO A 38 1.30 0.17 57.75
N ASP A 39 1.25 -1.16 57.83
CA ASP A 39 1.79 -2.06 56.81
C ASP A 39 1.12 -1.84 55.45
N GLU A 40 1.88 -2.05 54.35
CA GLU A 40 1.41 -1.79 52.97
C GLU A 40 0.10 -2.50 52.63
N LYS A 41 -0.14 -3.67 53.22
CA LYS A 41 -1.35 -4.49 53.05
C LYS A 41 -2.61 -3.77 53.54
N ASN A 42 -2.46 -2.85 54.50
CA ASN A 42 -3.55 -2.11 55.13
C ASN A 42 -3.82 -0.75 54.46
N LEU A 43 -2.94 -0.29 53.55
CA LEU A 43 -3.14 0.95 52.79
C LEU A 43 -4.28 0.84 51.75
N LYS A 44 -4.61 -0.38 51.31
CA LYS A 44 -5.70 -0.68 50.36
C LYS A 44 -7.08 -0.19 50.83
N PHE A 45 -7.29 -0.08 52.15
CA PHE A 45 -8.59 0.26 52.73
C PHE A 45 -8.74 1.76 53.04
N ILE A 46 -7.75 2.60 52.70
CA ILE A 46 -7.86 4.04 52.88
C ILE A 46 -8.64 4.64 51.70
N PRO A 47 -9.77 5.34 51.94
CA PRO A 47 -10.56 5.94 50.86
C PRO A 47 -9.75 6.97 50.06
N ASN A 48 -9.77 6.84 48.72
CA ASN A 48 -9.05 7.73 47.78
C ASN A 48 -9.38 9.22 47.98
N TRP A 49 -10.57 9.53 48.52
CA TRP A 49 -11.02 10.90 48.84
C TRP A 49 -10.01 11.68 49.70
N TYR A 50 -9.37 11.02 50.68
CA TYR A 50 -8.35 11.66 51.53
C TYR A 50 -7.07 12.01 50.76
N PHE A 51 -6.74 11.28 49.69
CA PHE A 51 -5.58 11.55 48.82
C PHE A 51 -5.91 12.48 47.65
N GLU A 52 -7.17 12.61 47.25
CA GLU A 52 -7.59 13.53 46.19
C GLU A 52 -7.67 14.98 46.67
N ASN A 53 -8.07 15.20 47.92
CA ASN A 53 -8.20 16.53 48.52
C ASN A 53 -7.00 16.97 49.36
N ASP A 54 -5.89 16.22 49.34
CA ASP A 54 -4.70 16.56 50.10
C ASP A 54 -4.05 17.84 49.55
N LYS A 55 -3.89 18.86 50.41
CA LYS A 55 -3.23 20.13 50.09
C LYS A 55 -1.78 19.91 49.60
N LEU A 56 -1.15 18.77 49.89
CA LEU A 56 0.17 18.37 49.40
C LEU A 56 0.21 18.07 47.89
N LYS A 57 -0.90 17.65 47.26
CA LYS A 57 -0.95 17.44 45.79
C LYS A 57 -0.69 18.73 45.01
N LYS A 58 -1.06 19.87 45.58
CA LYS A 58 -0.80 21.21 45.00
C LYS A 58 0.71 21.50 44.91
N TYR A 59 1.49 20.98 45.86
CA TYR A 59 2.94 21.14 45.94
C TYR A 59 3.71 20.06 45.16
N LEU A 60 3.12 18.89 44.89
CA LEU A 60 3.69 17.85 44.02
C LEU A 60 3.73 18.23 42.53
N LYS A 61 3.09 19.34 42.13
CA LYS A 61 3.30 19.96 40.80
C LYS A 61 4.69 20.56 40.64
N ASN A 62 5.41 20.77 41.75
CA ASN A 62 6.77 21.27 41.74
C ASN A 62 7.75 20.12 41.46
N GLY A 63 8.54 20.23 40.40
CA GLY A 63 9.41 19.16 39.91
C GLY A 63 10.40 18.66 40.96
N ASP A 64 10.92 19.55 41.80
CA ASP A 64 11.89 19.20 42.85
C ASP A 64 11.24 18.39 43.98
N LEU A 65 9.98 18.69 44.34
CA LEU A 65 9.24 17.95 45.35
C LEU A 65 8.80 16.57 44.86
N LEU A 66 8.50 16.44 43.57
CA LEU A 66 8.27 15.13 42.94
C LEU A 66 9.55 14.28 42.98
N THR A 67 10.70 14.89 42.72
CA THR A 67 12.01 14.24 42.77
C THR A 67 12.33 13.76 44.19
N ILE A 68 12.10 14.61 45.20
CA ILE A 68 12.28 14.26 46.62
C ILE A 68 11.29 13.18 47.07
N TRP A 69 10.01 13.27 46.67
CA TRP A 69 8.99 12.26 46.97
C TRP A 69 9.38 10.88 46.43
N ASN A 70 9.95 10.85 45.22
CA ASN A 70 10.40 9.61 44.60
C ASN A 70 11.69 9.06 45.24
N ILE A 71 12.63 9.91 45.65
CA ILE A 71 13.80 9.49 46.46
C ILE A 71 13.35 8.83 47.77
N ILE A 72 12.34 9.40 48.44
CA ILE A 72 11.79 8.86 49.70
C ILE A 72 11.03 7.54 49.48
N LYS A 73 10.34 7.39 48.34
CA LYS A 73 9.60 6.17 48.00
C LYS A 73 10.51 5.04 47.46
N ASN A 74 11.66 5.38 46.90
CA ASN A 74 12.59 4.45 46.23
C ASN A 74 13.58 3.72 47.13
N ASN A 75 13.52 3.86 48.46
CA ASN A 75 14.41 3.06 49.31
C ASN A 75 14.16 1.54 49.21
N ASN A 76 13.05 1.09 48.60
CA ASN A 76 12.71 -0.32 48.57
C ASN A 76 12.46 -0.98 47.21
N ASN A 77 12.58 -0.34 46.03
CA ASN A 77 12.49 -1.09 44.76
C ASN A 77 13.23 -0.47 43.57
N SER A 78 13.96 -1.36 42.90
CA SER A 78 14.86 -1.27 41.74
C SER A 78 14.54 -0.25 40.63
N THR A 79 15.58 0.49 40.23
CA THR A 79 15.99 1.08 38.92
C THR A 79 14.97 1.51 37.83
N ASN A 80 13.78 0.94 37.71
CA ASN A 80 12.80 1.26 36.65
C ASN A 80 11.96 2.52 36.92
N SER A 81 11.86 2.97 38.19
CA SER A 81 11.07 4.15 38.53
C SER A 81 11.65 5.44 37.93
N ASN A 82 12.98 5.51 37.74
CA ASN A 82 13.66 6.69 37.22
C ASN A 82 13.42 6.93 35.71
N LEU A 83 13.23 5.86 34.93
CA LEU A 83 13.01 5.95 33.48
C LEU A 83 11.68 6.65 33.16
N TRP A 84 10.58 6.19 33.75
CA TRP A 84 9.25 6.75 33.48
C TRP A 84 9.12 8.20 33.91
N ILE A 85 9.75 8.57 35.03
CA ILE A 85 9.83 9.97 35.49
C ILE A 85 10.61 10.81 34.49
N THR A 86 11.72 10.31 33.98
CA THR A 86 12.53 11.00 32.96
C THR A 86 11.76 11.17 31.66
N ILE A 87 11.04 10.14 31.21
CA ILE A 87 10.20 10.21 30.00
C ILE A 87 9.06 11.22 30.20
N ALA A 88 8.37 11.18 31.34
CA ALA A 88 7.28 12.12 31.65
C ALA A 88 7.77 13.57 31.73
N THR A 89 8.89 13.83 32.41
CA THR A 89 9.47 15.18 32.50
C THR A 89 9.93 15.71 31.14
N LYS A 90 10.55 14.87 30.30
CA LYS A 90 10.90 15.23 28.92
C LYS A 90 9.65 15.48 28.05
N GLY A 91 8.61 14.65 28.21
CA GLY A 91 7.34 14.83 27.51
C GLY A 91 6.64 16.14 27.88
N LEU A 92 6.56 16.46 29.18
CA LEU A 92 5.99 17.73 29.66
C LEU A 92 6.77 18.96 29.20
N LYS A 93 8.08 18.83 29.00
CA LYS A 93 8.95 19.86 28.41
C LYS A 93 8.83 19.94 26.87
N GLY A 94 7.95 19.15 26.25
CA GLY A 94 7.71 19.15 24.81
C GLY A 94 8.78 18.44 23.98
N ALA A 95 9.67 17.65 24.59
CA ALA A 95 10.79 17.00 23.89
C ALA A 95 10.35 16.03 22.77
N PHE A 96 9.11 15.54 22.82
CA PHE A 96 8.55 14.62 21.84
C PHE A 96 7.52 15.27 20.91
N ASN A 97 7.39 16.60 20.92
CA ASN A 97 6.37 17.31 20.14
C ASN A 97 6.49 17.08 18.62
N ASN A 98 7.68 16.78 18.11
CA ASN A 98 7.92 16.53 16.69
C ASN A 98 7.96 15.02 16.35
N LEU A 99 7.62 14.13 17.29
CA LEU A 99 7.69 12.67 17.13
C LEU A 99 6.29 12.06 17.20
N ASP A 100 5.45 12.36 16.21
CA ASP A 100 4.03 11.97 16.21
C ASP A 100 3.83 10.45 16.17
N THR A 101 4.71 9.71 15.48
CA THR A 101 4.70 8.24 15.51
C THR A 101 4.91 7.68 16.92
N PHE A 102 5.82 8.28 17.70
CA PHE A 102 6.07 7.88 19.08
C PHE A 102 4.90 8.22 19.99
N LYS A 103 4.31 9.42 19.85
CA LYS A 103 3.08 9.78 20.56
C LYS A 103 1.94 8.82 20.25
N GLY A 104 1.78 8.46 18.97
CA GLY A 104 0.80 7.48 18.52
C GLY A 104 1.01 6.13 19.21
N LEU A 105 2.24 5.60 19.19
CA LEU A 105 2.59 4.37 19.89
C LEU A 105 2.22 4.43 21.39
N CYS A 106 2.61 5.49 22.10
CA CYS A 106 2.29 5.66 23.51
C CYS A 106 0.78 5.67 23.75
N ASN A 107 0.01 6.39 22.91
CA ASN A 107 -1.43 6.49 23.04
C ASN A 107 -2.12 5.13 22.88
N ILE A 108 -1.72 4.33 21.88
CA ILE A 108 -2.24 2.97 21.69
C ILE A 108 -1.89 2.07 22.88
N MET A 109 -0.65 2.15 23.38
CA MET A 109 -0.23 1.36 24.54
C MET A 109 -1.08 1.68 25.78
N CYS A 110 -1.33 2.97 26.05
CA CYS A 110 -2.24 3.40 27.11
C CYS A 110 -3.66 2.85 26.91
N GLN A 111 -4.23 2.95 25.72
CA GLN A 111 -5.58 2.42 25.43
C GLN A 111 -5.68 0.91 25.71
N VAL A 112 -4.66 0.12 25.37
CA VAL A 112 -4.63 -1.32 25.64
C VAL A 112 -4.60 -1.62 27.12
N ILE A 113 -3.77 -0.89 27.88
CA ILE A 113 -3.67 -1.06 29.33
C ILE A 113 -4.99 -0.68 30.00
N ASP A 114 -5.56 0.48 29.66
CA ASP A 114 -6.83 0.95 30.21
C ASP A 114 -7.98 -0.03 29.96
N ARG A 115 -7.97 -0.74 28.81
CA ARG A 115 -8.98 -1.76 28.50
C ARG A 115 -8.76 -3.03 29.31
N LYS A 116 -7.51 -3.47 29.47
CA LYS A 116 -7.16 -4.63 30.33
C LYS A 116 -7.57 -4.38 31.77
N GLU A 117 -7.32 -3.19 32.31
CA GLU A 117 -7.75 -2.80 33.67
C GLU A 117 -9.27 -2.83 33.82
N LYS A 118 -10.01 -2.50 32.75
CA LYS A 118 -11.48 -2.57 32.70
C LYS A 118 -12.03 -3.96 32.37
N GLY A 119 -11.18 -4.99 32.26
CA GLY A 119 -11.57 -6.35 31.89
C GLY A 119 -12.16 -6.47 30.47
N LYS A 120 -11.88 -5.51 29.59
CA LYS A 120 -12.38 -5.50 28.20
C LYS A 120 -11.35 -6.09 27.25
N GLU A 121 -11.84 -6.76 26.22
CA GLU A 121 -11.00 -7.23 25.13
C GLU A 121 -10.36 -6.07 24.34
N THR A 122 -9.24 -6.33 23.69
CA THR A 122 -8.44 -5.35 22.94
C THR A 122 -8.97 -5.06 21.53
N GLN A 123 -10.23 -5.40 21.25
CA GLN A 123 -10.86 -5.16 19.96
C GLN A 123 -11.18 -3.66 19.75
N ASN A 124 -11.14 -3.16 18.51
CA ASN A 124 -11.47 -1.76 18.14
C ASN A 124 -10.58 -0.69 18.79
N LEU A 125 -9.25 -0.86 18.79
CA LEU A 125 -8.31 0.18 19.23
C LEU A 125 -8.28 1.35 18.24
N GLN A 126 -8.14 2.58 18.73
CA GLN A 126 -8.00 3.76 17.88
C GLN A 126 -6.52 4.07 17.66
N TYR A 127 -6.13 4.17 16.39
CA TYR A 127 -4.76 4.42 16.00
C TYR A 127 -4.64 5.80 15.37
N SER A 128 -3.55 6.52 15.65
CA SER A 128 -3.25 7.77 14.94
C SER A 128 -2.84 7.48 13.50
N GLU A 129 -2.99 8.47 12.62
CA GLU A 129 -2.68 8.33 11.20
C GLU A 129 -1.16 8.15 10.97
N GLU A 130 -0.34 8.85 11.74
CA GLU A 130 1.13 8.82 11.65
C GLU A 130 1.68 7.47 12.11
N PHE A 131 1.13 6.92 13.20
CA PHE A 131 1.51 5.60 13.67
C PHE A 131 1.00 4.50 12.75
N THR A 132 -0.21 4.65 12.21
CA THR A 132 -0.72 3.73 11.18
C THR A 132 0.19 3.74 9.95
N SER A 133 0.58 4.92 9.46
CA SER A 133 1.48 5.07 8.32
C SER A 133 2.83 4.41 8.56
N PHE A 134 3.41 4.56 9.76
CA PHE A 134 4.63 3.86 10.17
C PHE A 134 4.47 2.33 10.10
N LEU A 135 3.39 1.79 10.66
CA LEU A 135 3.11 0.35 10.62
C LEU A 135 2.92 -0.16 9.17
N VAL A 136 2.28 0.65 8.31
CA VAL A 136 2.13 0.33 6.88
C VAL A 136 3.50 0.24 6.20
N ILE A 137 4.37 1.22 6.44
CA ILE A 137 5.73 1.24 5.88
C ILE A 137 6.52 0.04 6.39
N LEU A 138 6.50 -0.22 7.70
CA LEU A 138 7.19 -1.33 8.32
C LEU A 138 6.75 -2.68 7.74
N GLY A 139 5.44 -2.90 7.60
CA GLY A 139 4.89 -4.10 6.98
C GLY A 139 5.17 -4.21 5.48
N THR A 140 5.36 -3.07 4.79
CA THR A 140 5.76 -3.06 3.38
C THR A 140 7.22 -3.43 3.20
N ILE A 141 8.10 -2.98 4.11
CA ILE A 141 9.52 -3.35 4.11
C ILE A 141 9.67 -4.83 4.45
N SER A 142 9.02 -5.29 5.51
CA SER A 142 9.04 -6.70 5.90
C SER A 142 7.81 -7.05 6.75
N PRO A 143 6.96 -7.97 6.27
CA PRO A 143 5.88 -8.53 7.09
C PRO A 143 6.37 -9.15 8.40
N GLN A 144 7.55 -9.79 8.37
CA GLN A 144 8.17 -10.37 9.57
C GLN A 144 8.63 -9.29 10.56
N ALA A 145 9.14 -8.16 10.07
CA ALA A 145 9.51 -7.04 10.94
C ALA A 145 8.29 -6.40 11.59
N LEU A 146 7.18 -6.27 10.86
CA LEU A 146 5.92 -5.82 11.45
C LEU A 146 5.38 -6.82 12.45
N ASP A 147 5.44 -8.13 12.17
CA ASP A 147 4.99 -9.14 13.12
C ASP A 147 5.84 -9.12 14.40
N LEU A 148 7.17 -9.07 14.27
CA LEU A 148 8.08 -8.89 15.39
C LEU A 148 7.76 -7.60 16.18
N PHE A 149 7.47 -6.50 15.47
CA PHE A 149 7.04 -5.27 16.12
C PHE A 149 5.74 -5.46 16.90
N CYS A 150 4.72 -6.07 16.30
CA CYS A 150 3.41 -6.33 16.89
C CYS A 150 3.44 -7.39 18.03
N GLN A 151 4.46 -8.25 18.07
CA GLN A 151 4.70 -9.16 19.19
C GLN A 151 5.23 -8.44 20.43
N ASN A 152 6.07 -7.42 20.22
CA ASN A 152 6.71 -6.67 21.31
C ASN A 152 5.94 -5.41 21.71
N LEU A 153 5.18 -4.84 20.77
CA LEU A 153 4.44 -3.59 20.89
C LEU A 153 3.03 -3.76 20.33
N VAL A 154 2.13 -2.84 20.63
CA VAL A 154 0.78 -2.90 20.07
C VAL A 154 0.78 -2.27 18.68
N GLY A 155 0.40 -3.05 17.67
CA GLY A 155 0.32 -2.60 16.28
C GLY A 155 -0.91 -3.15 15.55
N ARG A 156 -1.04 -2.78 14.28
CA ARG A 156 -2.08 -3.27 13.37
C ARG A 156 -1.55 -4.43 12.54
N SER A 157 -2.39 -5.43 12.29
CA SER A 157 -2.07 -6.50 11.34
C SER A 157 -2.09 -5.99 9.90
N ILE A 158 -1.26 -6.56 9.01
CA ILE A 158 -1.28 -6.29 7.56
C ILE A 158 -2.67 -6.49 6.96
N GLN A 159 -3.43 -7.47 7.48
CA GLN A 159 -4.80 -7.76 7.04
C GLN A 159 -5.72 -6.56 7.25
N SER A 160 -5.48 -5.76 8.30
CA SER A 160 -6.27 -4.56 8.59
C SER A 160 -5.99 -3.34 7.74
N ILE A 161 -4.97 -3.39 6.90
CA ILE A 161 -4.38 -2.22 6.25
C ILE A 161 -4.76 -2.09 4.77
N ARG A 162 -5.35 -3.11 4.13
CA ARG A 162 -5.55 -3.04 2.66
C ARG A 162 -6.92 -3.57 2.20
N GLN A 163 -7.72 -2.65 1.68
CA GLN A 163 -8.75 -2.94 0.68
C GLN A 163 -8.50 -2.02 -0.52
N LEU A 164 -8.29 -2.61 -1.69
CA LEU A 164 -8.10 -1.88 -2.94
C LEU A 164 -9.25 -2.23 -3.88
N HIS A 165 -10.33 -1.47 -3.79
CA HIS A 165 -11.40 -1.48 -4.79
C HIS A 165 -11.27 -0.28 -5.73
N LEU A 166 -11.89 -0.33 -6.90
CA LEU A 166 -11.99 0.86 -7.75
C LEU A 166 -13.03 1.81 -7.16
N CYS A 167 -12.55 2.70 -6.28
CA CYS A 167 -13.35 3.68 -5.58
C CYS A 167 -12.68 5.06 -5.62
N PHE A 168 -13.50 6.08 -5.38
CA PHE A 168 -13.08 7.49 -5.41
C PHE A 168 -11.87 7.73 -4.50
N GLU A 169 -11.89 7.24 -3.27
CA GLU A 169 -10.83 7.48 -2.28
C GLU A 169 -9.46 6.94 -2.71
N ASN A 170 -9.40 5.80 -3.42
CA ASN A 170 -8.12 5.25 -3.88
C ASN A 170 -7.48 6.13 -4.97
N VAL A 171 -8.29 6.66 -5.88
CA VAL A 171 -7.82 7.61 -6.90
C VAL A 171 -7.55 8.99 -6.28
N ALA A 172 -8.33 9.41 -5.28
CA ALA A 172 -8.09 10.64 -4.54
C ALA A 172 -6.77 10.61 -3.76
N ARG A 173 -6.37 9.46 -3.20
CA ARG A 173 -5.04 9.27 -2.60
C ARG A 173 -3.93 9.44 -3.63
N PHE A 174 -4.13 8.89 -4.83
CA PHE A 174 -3.20 9.13 -5.94
C PHE A 174 -3.15 10.62 -6.31
N LYS A 175 -4.30 11.32 -6.36
CA LYS A 175 -4.36 12.78 -6.58
C LYS A 175 -3.59 13.56 -5.51
N ARG A 176 -3.78 13.24 -4.22
CA ARG A 176 -3.04 13.88 -3.12
C ARG A 176 -1.53 13.66 -3.26
N PHE A 177 -1.11 12.49 -3.74
CA PHE A 177 0.29 12.24 -4.08
C PHE A 177 0.76 13.16 -5.21
N LEU A 178 0.00 13.28 -6.31
CA LEU A 178 0.31 14.21 -7.41
C LEU A 178 0.42 15.67 -6.94
N ASP A 179 -0.50 16.12 -6.08
CA ASP A 179 -0.49 17.48 -5.52
C ASP A 179 0.74 17.73 -4.66
N LYS A 180 1.15 16.74 -3.86
CA LYS A 180 2.34 16.82 -3.01
C LYS A 180 3.63 16.99 -3.83
N ILE A 181 3.70 16.39 -5.02
CA ILE A 181 4.82 16.55 -5.95
C ILE A 181 4.61 17.69 -6.96
N ASN A 182 3.51 18.45 -6.83
CA ASN A 182 3.09 19.52 -7.75
C ASN A 182 3.03 19.07 -9.23
N TYR A 183 2.65 17.82 -9.47
CA TYR A 183 2.52 17.27 -10.81
C TYR A 183 1.10 17.47 -11.36
N LYS A 184 1.00 18.18 -12.48
CA LYS A 184 -0.25 18.45 -13.20
C LYS A 184 -0.27 17.85 -14.61
N GLY A 185 0.74 17.06 -14.94
CA GLY A 185 0.90 16.46 -16.25
C GLY A 185 -0.01 15.25 -16.48
N PRO A 186 0.13 14.61 -17.64
CA PRO A 186 -0.67 13.46 -18.01
C PRO A 186 -0.39 12.23 -17.13
N ILE A 187 -1.37 11.33 -17.05
CA ILE A 187 -1.31 10.04 -16.35
C ILE A 187 -1.65 8.93 -17.34
N ALA A 188 -0.88 7.85 -17.28
CA ALA A 188 -1.21 6.61 -18.00
C ALA A 188 -1.97 5.67 -17.05
N ALA A 189 -3.12 5.18 -17.50
CA ALA A 189 -3.84 4.10 -16.83
C ALA A 189 -3.55 2.78 -17.55
N MET A 190 -3.46 1.70 -16.80
CA MET A 190 -3.30 0.36 -17.37
C MET A 190 -4.07 -0.66 -16.55
N SER A 191 -4.56 -1.70 -17.22
CA SER A 191 -5.23 -2.81 -16.54
C SER A 191 -4.87 -4.15 -17.15
N ASP A 192 -4.72 -5.15 -16.29
CA ASP A 192 -4.45 -6.53 -16.71
C ASP A 192 -5.07 -7.52 -15.71
N ASN A 193 -5.33 -8.74 -16.17
CA ASN A 193 -5.85 -9.85 -15.38
C ASN A 193 -4.71 -10.78 -14.93
N THR A 194 -4.50 -10.87 -13.62
CA THR A 194 -3.58 -11.86 -13.04
C THR A 194 -4.35 -13.08 -12.55
N LYS A 195 -3.86 -14.29 -12.84
CA LYS A 195 -4.46 -15.54 -12.37
C LYS A 195 -4.25 -15.72 -10.86
N LEU A 196 -5.32 -16.09 -10.17
CA LEU A 196 -5.31 -16.42 -8.74
C LEU A 196 -5.38 -17.93 -8.53
N LYS A 197 -4.92 -18.39 -7.36
CA LYS A 197 -5.28 -19.72 -6.85
C LYS A 197 -6.70 -19.66 -6.30
N PRO A 198 -7.68 -20.36 -6.89
CA PRO A 198 -9.06 -20.29 -6.44
C PRO A 198 -9.17 -20.81 -5.00
N SER A 199 -9.65 -19.98 -4.08
CA SER A 199 -9.90 -20.39 -2.70
C SER A 199 -10.88 -19.43 -2.02
N LEU A 200 -11.78 -19.99 -1.21
CA LEU A 200 -12.66 -19.21 -0.34
C LEU A 200 -12.09 -19.21 1.07
N ARG A 201 -12.09 -18.05 1.73
CA ARG A 201 -11.66 -17.92 3.13
C ARG A 201 -12.63 -17.01 3.87
N TYR A 202 -12.86 -17.28 5.15
CA TYR A 202 -13.57 -16.34 6.00
C TYR A 202 -12.62 -15.23 6.46
N SER A 203 -13.06 -13.98 6.36
CA SER A 203 -12.36 -12.82 6.91
C SER A 203 -13.09 -12.34 8.16
N SER A 204 -12.49 -12.53 9.34
CA SER A 204 -13.06 -12.06 10.61
C SER A 204 -13.20 -10.54 10.68
N GLN A 205 -12.29 -9.81 10.02
CA GLN A 205 -12.34 -8.35 9.99
C GLN A 205 -13.50 -7.82 9.14
N LEU A 206 -13.81 -8.50 8.03
CA LEU A 206 -14.88 -8.08 7.12
C LEU A 206 -16.22 -8.71 7.48
N GLY A 207 -16.20 -9.73 8.36
CA GLY A 207 -17.37 -10.54 8.67
C GLY A 207 -17.94 -11.20 7.42
N CYS A 208 -17.12 -11.56 6.44
CA CYS A 208 -17.58 -12.09 5.15
C CYS A 208 -16.65 -13.16 4.57
N ILE A 209 -17.14 -13.91 3.58
CA ILE A 209 -16.33 -14.86 2.81
C ILE A 209 -15.62 -14.11 1.68
N ILE A 210 -14.30 -14.16 1.67
CA ILE A 210 -13.40 -13.59 0.65
C ILE A 210 -12.95 -14.65 -0.36
N GLY A 211 -12.48 -14.20 -1.53
CA GLY A 211 -12.11 -15.08 -2.66
C GLY A 211 -13.26 -15.33 -3.64
N SER A 212 -14.35 -14.58 -3.50
CA SER A 212 -15.50 -14.56 -4.41
C SER A 212 -15.49 -13.28 -5.26
N THR A 213 -16.20 -13.33 -6.38
CA THR A 213 -16.55 -12.20 -7.26
C THR A 213 -17.79 -11.44 -6.77
N LEU A 214 -18.53 -12.02 -5.83
CA LEU A 214 -19.71 -11.41 -5.22
C LEU A 214 -19.35 -10.24 -4.31
N SER A 215 -20.32 -9.36 -4.08
CA SER A 215 -20.14 -8.21 -3.20
C SER A 215 -19.91 -8.61 -1.74
N GLN A 216 -19.36 -7.69 -0.95
CA GLN A 216 -19.17 -7.91 0.49
C GLN A 216 -20.52 -8.15 1.20
N GLU A 217 -21.59 -7.52 0.74
CA GLU A 217 -22.92 -7.67 1.32
C GLU A 217 -23.50 -9.07 1.07
N GLU A 218 -23.35 -9.60 -0.14
CA GLU A 218 -23.79 -10.96 -0.49
C GLU A 218 -22.98 -12.06 0.20
N THR A 219 -21.75 -11.76 0.60
CA THR A 219 -20.83 -12.72 1.25
C THR A 219 -20.75 -12.55 2.75
N LYS A 220 -21.54 -11.64 3.33
CA LYS A 220 -21.54 -11.32 4.75
C LYS A 220 -22.07 -12.49 5.58
N ILE A 221 -21.42 -12.73 6.71
CA ILE A 221 -21.74 -13.78 7.68
C ILE A 221 -22.17 -13.08 8.96
N ASN A 222 -23.42 -13.29 9.37
CA ASN A 222 -23.94 -12.79 10.64
C ASN A 222 -23.92 -13.88 11.70
N ALA A 223 -24.25 -15.12 11.33
CA ALA A 223 -24.16 -16.30 12.19
C ALA A 223 -23.29 -17.40 11.57
N TYR A 224 -22.68 -18.23 12.39
CA TYR A 224 -21.84 -19.35 11.93
C TYR A 224 -22.59 -20.31 10.99
N SER A 225 -23.90 -20.49 11.21
CA SER A 225 -24.79 -21.32 10.37
C SER A 225 -25.01 -20.76 8.96
N ASP A 226 -24.64 -19.51 8.70
CA ASP A 226 -24.74 -18.90 7.37
C ASP A 226 -23.58 -19.28 6.47
N ILE A 227 -22.44 -19.72 7.03
CA ILE A 227 -21.24 -20.05 6.25
C ILE A 227 -21.53 -21.08 5.15
N PRO A 228 -22.16 -22.24 5.44
CA PRO A 228 -22.48 -23.21 4.38
C PRO A 228 -23.42 -22.64 3.32
N LYS A 229 -24.39 -21.80 3.72
CA LYS A 229 -25.37 -21.18 2.81
C LYS A 229 -24.71 -20.21 1.85
N VAL A 230 -23.83 -19.34 2.37
CA VAL A 230 -23.08 -18.38 1.55
C VAL A 230 -22.09 -19.10 0.63
N ILE A 231 -21.40 -20.14 1.11
CA ILE A 231 -20.55 -20.97 0.25
C ILE A 231 -21.36 -21.60 -0.89
N GLN A 232 -22.55 -22.13 -0.58
CA GLN A 232 -23.41 -22.73 -1.60
C GLN A 232 -23.87 -21.67 -2.62
N LEU A 233 -24.30 -20.50 -2.16
CA LEU A 233 -24.66 -19.37 -3.02
C LEU A 233 -23.51 -18.94 -3.95
N ILE A 234 -22.27 -18.90 -3.43
CA ILE A 234 -21.07 -18.61 -4.25
C ILE A 234 -20.87 -19.70 -5.32
N LYS A 235 -21.05 -20.97 -4.97
CA LYS A 235 -20.91 -22.10 -5.92
C LYS A 235 -21.99 -22.04 -6.99
N ASP A 236 -23.25 -21.82 -6.61
CA ASP A 236 -24.39 -21.79 -7.52
C ASP A 236 -24.26 -20.65 -8.54
N LYS A 237 -23.73 -19.49 -8.12
CA LYS A 237 -23.43 -18.36 -9.01
C LYS A 237 -22.12 -18.51 -9.79
N ASN A 238 -21.38 -19.62 -9.66
CA ASN A 238 -20.01 -19.77 -10.18
C ASN A 238 -19.10 -18.57 -9.81
N GLY A 239 -19.28 -18.07 -8.60
CA GLY A 239 -18.70 -16.81 -8.12
C GLY A 239 -17.28 -16.93 -7.59
N ILE A 240 -16.64 -18.10 -7.62
CA ILE A 240 -15.26 -18.26 -7.14
C ILE A 240 -14.31 -17.47 -8.05
N ALA A 241 -13.50 -16.59 -7.45
CA ALA A 241 -12.56 -15.77 -8.20
C ALA A 241 -11.37 -16.61 -8.66
N ASN A 242 -11.13 -16.60 -9.98
CA ASN A 242 -10.00 -17.29 -10.63
C ASN A 242 -8.92 -16.31 -11.08
N TYR A 243 -9.27 -15.03 -11.18
CA TYR A 243 -8.40 -13.96 -11.63
C TYR A 243 -8.69 -12.70 -10.81
N VAL A 244 -7.74 -11.76 -10.86
CA VAL A 244 -7.91 -10.40 -10.35
C VAL A 244 -7.50 -9.42 -11.43
N ARG A 245 -8.40 -8.49 -11.76
CA ARG A 245 -8.08 -7.35 -12.61
C ARG A 245 -7.40 -6.29 -11.78
N VAL A 246 -6.17 -5.98 -12.12
CA VAL A 246 -5.36 -4.94 -11.47
C VAL A 246 -5.54 -3.66 -12.28
N TYR A 247 -5.86 -2.54 -11.62
CA TYR A 247 -5.77 -1.21 -12.22
C TYR A 247 -4.60 -0.45 -11.63
N ILE A 248 -3.81 0.12 -12.52
CA ILE A 248 -2.61 0.88 -12.19
C ILE A 248 -2.71 2.27 -12.82
N LEU A 249 -2.31 3.28 -12.06
CA LEU A 249 -2.02 4.62 -12.58
C LEU A 249 -0.52 4.87 -12.49
N GLN A 250 0.04 5.46 -13.53
CA GLN A 250 1.46 5.79 -13.60
C GLN A 250 1.66 7.21 -14.10
N VAL A 251 2.57 7.93 -13.43
CA VAL A 251 3.14 9.17 -13.97
C VAL A 251 4.12 8.75 -15.07
N PRO A 252 3.90 9.14 -16.34
CA PRO A 252 4.72 8.73 -17.49
C PRO A 252 6.07 9.48 -17.53
N LEU A 253 6.75 9.57 -16.38
CA LEU A 253 8.08 10.16 -16.25
C LEU A 253 9.06 9.12 -15.69
N PRO A 254 10.36 9.21 -16.04
CA PRO A 254 11.37 8.34 -15.48
C PRO A 254 11.36 8.37 -13.94
N LYS A 255 11.62 7.22 -13.31
CA LYS A 255 11.75 7.04 -11.85
C LYS A 255 10.45 7.13 -11.04
N PHE A 256 9.30 7.37 -11.67
CA PHE A 256 8.01 7.27 -10.99
C PHE A 256 7.47 5.84 -11.05
N PRO A 257 7.22 5.18 -9.90
CA PRO A 257 6.69 3.83 -9.89
C PRO A 257 5.19 3.81 -10.25
N PRO A 258 4.70 2.70 -10.83
CA PRO A 258 3.27 2.47 -11.00
C PRO A 258 2.57 2.33 -9.65
N VAL A 259 1.36 2.87 -9.53
CA VAL A 259 0.53 2.80 -8.32
C VAL A 259 -0.72 1.98 -8.60
N ILE A 260 -0.91 0.89 -7.85
CA ILE A 260 -2.12 0.07 -7.91
C ILE A 260 -3.26 0.82 -7.21
N ILE A 261 -4.31 1.12 -7.97
CA ILE A 261 -5.50 1.82 -7.44
C ILE A 261 -6.68 0.87 -7.18
N ALA A 262 -6.72 -0.29 -7.83
CA ALA A 262 -7.78 -1.28 -7.62
C ALA A 262 -7.33 -2.71 -7.92
N LEU A 263 -7.92 -3.64 -7.20
CA LEU A 263 -7.86 -5.08 -7.41
C LEU A 263 -9.29 -5.61 -7.45
N ILE A 264 -9.76 -6.06 -8.61
CA ILE A 264 -11.14 -6.47 -8.82
C ILE A 264 -11.16 -7.98 -9.13
N PRO A 265 -11.66 -8.83 -8.22
CA PRO A 265 -11.73 -10.26 -8.47
C PRO A 265 -12.73 -10.58 -9.59
N ASN A 266 -12.36 -11.48 -10.49
CA ASN A 266 -13.24 -11.98 -11.53
C ASN A 266 -13.01 -13.48 -11.80
N ASN A 267 -13.87 -14.07 -12.61
CA ASN A 267 -13.82 -15.49 -12.98
C ASN A 267 -13.10 -15.74 -14.32
N GLY A 268 -12.51 -14.70 -14.93
CA GLY A 268 -11.85 -14.75 -16.23
C GLY A 268 -12.79 -14.68 -17.43
N ARG A 269 -14.07 -14.39 -17.22
CA ARG A 269 -15.11 -14.32 -18.27
C ARG A 269 -15.69 -12.91 -18.43
N ASP A 270 -14.98 -11.89 -17.97
CA ASP A 270 -15.42 -10.50 -18.11
C ASP A 270 -15.61 -10.17 -19.59
N SER A 271 -16.81 -9.71 -19.95
CA SER A 271 -17.10 -9.24 -21.31
C SER A 271 -16.43 -7.89 -21.57
N ALA A 272 -16.32 -7.54 -22.86
CA ALA A 272 -15.84 -6.22 -23.26
C ALA A 272 -16.66 -5.08 -22.62
N ASP A 273 -17.97 -5.26 -22.46
CA ASP A 273 -18.85 -4.26 -21.84
C ASP A 273 -18.58 -4.08 -20.34
N ILE A 274 -18.35 -5.18 -19.61
CA ILE A 274 -17.99 -5.13 -18.19
C ILE A 274 -16.68 -4.36 -18.02
N ILE A 275 -15.66 -4.68 -18.83
CA ILE A 275 -14.36 -4.02 -18.78
C ILE A 275 -14.49 -2.54 -19.18
N ALA A 276 -15.25 -2.24 -20.23
CA ALA A 276 -15.51 -0.87 -20.67
C ALA A 276 -16.24 -0.05 -19.60
N ASN A 277 -17.18 -0.64 -18.87
CA ASN A 277 -17.86 0.02 -17.75
C ASN A 277 -16.90 0.33 -16.61
N LEU A 278 -15.93 -0.54 -16.33
CA LEU A 278 -14.87 -0.24 -15.34
C LEU A 278 -13.97 0.93 -15.80
N HIS A 279 -13.60 0.96 -17.09
CA HIS A 279 -12.85 2.09 -17.66
C HIS A 279 -13.67 3.39 -17.59
N LYS A 280 -14.95 3.37 -17.93
CA LYS A 280 -15.86 4.51 -17.82
C LYS A 280 -15.98 5.01 -16.38
N LYS A 281 -16.10 4.10 -15.40
CA LYS A 281 -16.11 4.45 -13.99
C LYS A 281 -14.82 5.17 -13.56
N LEU A 282 -13.67 4.65 -13.95
CA LEU A 282 -12.38 5.30 -13.66
C LEU A 282 -12.30 6.70 -14.29
N LEU A 283 -12.62 6.81 -15.59
CA LEU A 283 -12.50 8.06 -16.34
C LEU A 283 -13.59 9.06 -15.94
N LEU A 284 -14.86 8.74 -16.24
CA LEU A 284 -15.98 9.67 -16.21
C LEU A 284 -16.46 9.97 -14.79
N GLU A 285 -16.49 8.98 -13.90
CA GLU A 285 -17.02 9.18 -12.54
C GLU A 285 -15.95 9.68 -11.57
N ILE A 286 -14.74 9.14 -11.63
CA ILE A 286 -13.71 9.39 -10.61
C ILE A 286 -12.66 10.41 -11.08
N ALA A 287 -11.98 10.15 -12.19
CA ALA A 287 -10.88 11.00 -12.66
C ALA A 287 -11.37 12.39 -13.08
N SER A 288 -12.54 12.47 -13.73
CA SER A 288 -13.17 13.74 -14.13
C SER A 288 -13.48 14.64 -12.92
N GLN A 289 -13.92 14.08 -11.79
CA GLN A 289 -14.19 14.85 -10.57
C GLN A 289 -12.91 15.33 -9.88
N LEU A 290 -11.83 14.55 -9.99
CA LEU A 290 -10.53 14.86 -9.38
C LEU A 290 -9.64 15.73 -10.28
N ASN A 291 -10.10 16.09 -11.49
CA ASN A 291 -9.33 16.77 -12.53
C ASN A 291 -7.98 16.07 -12.81
N ILE A 292 -7.99 14.74 -12.91
CA ILE A 292 -6.81 13.96 -13.30
C ILE A 292 -6.85 13.75 -14.81
N SER A 293 -5.82 14.24 -15.50
CA SER A 293 -5.67 14.02 -16.94
C SER A 293 -5.12 12.63 -17.21
N ILE A 294 -6.03 11.66 -17.41
CA ILE A 294 -5.69 10.31 -17.87
C ILE A 294 -5.70 10.32 -19.40
N ILE A 295 -4.53 10.20 -20.02
CA ILE A 295 -4.40 10.32 -21.49
C ILE A 295 -4.38 8.97 -22.21
N SER A 296 -4.11 7.88 -21.48
CA SER A 296 -4.07 6.55 -22.08
C SER A 296 -4.62 5.44 -21.21
N ILE A 297 -5.16 4.41 -21.85
CA ILE A 297 -5.55 3.14 -21.25
C ILE A 297 -4.80 2.00 -21.93
N GLY A 298 -3.81 1.44 -21.23
CA GLY A 298 -3.02 0.28 -21.64
C GLY A 298 -3.66 -1.06 -21.26
N SER A 299 -3.56 -2.05 -22.14
CA SER A 299 -4.02 -3.43 -21.90
C SER A 299 -3.21 -4.47 -22.73
N ASP A 300 -3.35 -5.77 -22.43
CA ASP A 300 -2.54 -6.86 -23.01
C ASP A 300 -2.91 -7.22 -24.46
N GLY A 301 -4.04 -6.68 -24.95
CA GLY A 301 -4.56 -6.91 -26.29
C GLY A 301 -5.45 -8.14 -26.46
N ALA A 302 -5.87 -8.81 -25.38
CA ALA A 302 -6.88 -9.85 -25.43
C ALA A 302 -8.17 -9.33 -26.07
N ALA A 303 -8.89 -10.21 -26.78
CA ALA A 303 -10.02 -9.78 -27.62
C ALA A 303 -11.12 -9.01 -26.85
N ALA A 304 -11.38 -9.37 -25.60
CA ALA A 304 -12.33 -8.65 -24.74
C ALA A 304 -11.82 -7.25 -24.37
N GLU A 305 -10.53 -7.12 -24.05
CA GLU A 305 -9.91 -5.85 -23.66
C GLU A 305 -9.78 -4.90 -24.85
N PHE A 306 -9.38 -5.41 -26.02
CA PHE A 306 -9.32 -4.61 -27.24
C PHE A 306 -10.70 -4.07 -27.62
N LYS A 307 -11.74 -4.90 -27.50
CA LYS A 307 -13.12 -4.45 -27.71
C LYS A 307 -13.53 -3.41 -26.66
N ALA A 308 -13.17 -3.60 -25.40
CA ALA A 308 -13.43 -2.62 -24.34
C ALA A 308 -12.76 -1.27 -24.62
N GLN A 309 -11.49 -1.26 -24.99
CA GLN A 309 -10.78 -0.05 -25.44
C GLN A 309 -11.46 0.58 -26.66
N SER A 310 -11.92 -0.23 -27.62
CA SER A 310 -12.63 0.26 -28.80
C SER A 310 -13.97 0.93 -28.44
N ILE A 311 -14.69 0.40 -27.44
CA ILE A 311 -15.90 1.05 -26.90
C ILE A 311 -15.56 2.42 -26.31
N ILE A 312 -14.42 2.56 -25.62
CA ILE A 312 -13.96 3.85 -25.08
C ILE A 312 -13.62 4.82 -26.21
N MET A 313 -12.83 4.39 -27.20
CA MET A 313 -12.43 5.22 -28.35
C MET A 313 -13.64 5.72 -29.16
N ASN A 314 -14.68 4.89 -29.27
CA ASN A 314 -15.88 5.22 -30.03
C ASN A 314 -16.94 6.00 -29.23
N MET A 315 -16.64 6.43 -28.00
CA MET A 315 -17.59 7.22 -27.21
C MET A 315 -17.97 8.51 -27.93
N GLN A 316 -19.28 8.80 -27.92
CA GLN A 316 -19.81 10.07 -28.41
C GLN A 316 -19.40 11.18 -27.44
N THR A 317 -18.61 12.11 -27.95
CA THR A 317 -18.06 13.25 -27.22
C THR A 317 -18.23 14.49 -28.08
N ILE A 318 -18.29 15.66 -27.43
CA ILE A 318 -18.48 16.95 -28.11
C ILE A 318 -17.26 17.23 -29.00
N ASN A 319 -16.06 16.94 -28.49
CA ASN A 319 -14.81 17.16 -29.19
C ASN A 319 -14.08 15.84 -29.39
N LYS A 320 -13.46 15.68 -30.56
CA LYS A 320 -12.57 14.55 -30.90
C LYS A 320 -11.31 15.11 -31.55
N ILE A 321 -10.19 14.42 -31.35
CA ILE A 321 -8.97 14.65 -32.12
C ILE A 321 -8.99 13.68 -33.28
N GLU A 322 -8.71 14.16 -34.48
CA GLU A 322 -8.51 13.34 -35.68
C GLU A 322 -7.13 13.66 -36.26
N ILE A 323 -6.37 12.60 -36.55
CA ILE A 323 -5.07 12.65 -37.18
C ILE A 323 -5.19 11.84 -38.47
N ILE A 324 -5.08 12.55 -39.59
CA ILE A 324 -5.16 11.96 -40.92
C ILE A 324 -3.80 12.12 -41.59
N ASP A 325 -3.10 11.00 -41.77
CA ASP A 325 -1.92 10.92 -42.62
C ASP A 325 -2.30 10.22 -43.93
N SER A 326 -2.46 11.03 -44.98
CA SER A 326 -2.82 10.53 -46.32
C SER A 326 -1.69 9.74 -46.99
N THR A 327 -0.43 9.95 -46.58
CA THR A 327 0.73 9.26 -47.16
C THR A 327 0.84 7.83 -46.66
N LEU A 328 0.51 7.61 -45.39
CA LEU A 328 0.52 6.30 -44.73
C LEU A 328 -0.87 5.65 -44.69
N ASN A 329 -1.90 6.34 -45.19
CA ASN A 329 -3.31 5.96 -45.08
C ASN A 329 -3.73 5.67 -43.63
N ILE A 330 -3.22 6.47 -42.69
CA ILE A 330 -3.55 6.38 -41.27
C ILE A 330 -4.65 7.40 -40.98
N ASN A 331 -5.80 6.90 -40.53
CA ASN A 331 -6.83 7.73 -39.93
C ASN A 331 -7.00 7.29 -38.48
N PHE A 332 -6.49 8.12 -37.57
CA PHE A 332 -6.57 7.91 -36.14
C PHE A 332 -7.51 8.94 -35.53
N SER A 333 -8.40 8.53 -34.64
CA SER A 333 -9.23 9.46 -33.88
C SER A 333 -9.30 9.06 -32.41
N CYS A 334 -9.39 10.05 -31.52
CA CYS A 334 -9.59 9.83 -30.10
C CYS A 334 -10.61 10.79 -29.47
N PRO A 335 -11.42 10.33 -28.51
CA PRO A 335 -12.41 11.16 -27.82
C PRO A 335 -11.73 12.12 -26.84
N ILE A 336 -12.28 13.33 -26.71
CA ILE A 336 -11.90 14.27 -25.64
C ILE A 336 -12.97 14.23 -24.56
N LEU A 337 -12.57 13.85 -23.35
CA LEU A 337 -13.44 13.74 -22.19
C LEU A 337 -13.34 15.00 -21.32
N SER A 338 -14.49 15.48 -20.83
CA SER A 338 -14.57 16.66 -19.97
C SER A 338 -13.76 16.48 -18.68
N ASN A 339 -12.98 17.49 -18.30
CA ASN A 339 -12.06 17.52 -17.14
C ASN A 339 -10.92 16.47 -17.13
N ILE A 340 -10.76 15.71 -18.22
CA ILE A 340 -9.70 14.69 -18.35
C ILE A 340 -8.79 15.02 -19.54
N GLY A 341 -9.37 15.30 -20.70
CA GLY A 341 -8.64 15.51 -21.95
C GLY A 341 -8.79 14.34 -22.94
N PRO A 342 -7.92 14.25 -23.95
CA PRO A 342 -7.95 13.17 -24.94
C PRO A 342 -7.58 11.83 -24.29
N VAL A 343 -8.24 10.74 -24.70
CA VAL A 343 -7.94 9.39 -24.23
C VAL A 343 -7.59 8.48 -25.39
N ILE A 344 -6.41 7.88 -25.35
CA ILE A 344 -5.87 7.00 -26.38
C ILE A 344 -5.78 5.56 -25.85
N ARG A 345 -6.11 4.58 -26.71
CA ARG A 345 -5.88 3.17 -26.39
C ARG A 345 -4.42 2.81 -26.67
N ILE A 346 -3.81 2.05 -25.76
CA ILE A 346 -2.47 1.50 -25.95
C ILE A 346 -2.53 -0.02 -25.77
N GLN A 347 -1.84 -0.74 -26.64
CA GLN A 347 -1.63 -2.19 -26.50
C GLN A 347 -0.17 -2.45 -26.16
N ASP A 348 0.11 -3.53 -25.43
CA ASP A 348 1.49 -3.92 -25.15
C ASP A 348 2.23 -4.32 -26.46
N PRO A 349 3.22 -3.54 -26.91
CA PRO A 349 3.99 -3.84 -28.11
C PRO A 349 4.71 -5.19 -28.02
N LYS A 350 5.15 -5.61 -26.82
CA LYS A 350 5.81 -6.91 -26.63
C LYS A 350 4.87 -8.07 -26.92
N HIS A 351 3.58 -7.93 -26.59
CA HIS A 351 2.57 -8.93 -26.93
C HIS A 351 2.38 -9.08 -28.43
N ALA A 352 2.50 -8.00 -29.21
CA ALA A 352 2.47 -8.08 -30.67
C ALA A 352 3.63 -8.92 -31.22
N LYS A 353 4.87 -8.68 -30.74
CA LYS A 353 6.05 -9.50 -31.11
C LYS A 353 5.86 -10.98 -30.73
N LYS A 354 5.42 -11.28 -29.50
CA LYS A 354 5.14 -12.66 -29.08
C LYS A 354 4.12 -13.33 -29.97
N THR A 355 3.02 -12.64 -30.27
CA THR A 355 1.95 -13.16 -31.12
C THR A 355 2.44 -13.43 -32.53
N ALA A 356 3.15 -12.49 -33.14
CA ALA A 356 3.73 -12.64 -34.47
C ALA A 356 4.69 -13.84 -34.53
N ARG A 357 5.57 -14.00 -33.53
CA ARG A 357 6.48 -15.14 -33.44
C ARG A 357 5.70 -16.45 -33.33
N ASN A 358 4.77 -16.52 -32.39
CA ASN A 358 4.00 -17.74 -32.12
C ASN A 358 3.16 -18.17 -33.34
N ILE A 359 2.68 -17.21 -34.13
CA ILE A 359 2.00 -17.47 -35.41
C ILE A 359 2.94 -18.14 -36.41
N ILE A 360 4.14 -17.60 -36.62
CA ILE A 360 5.12 -18.21 -37.53
C ILE A 360 5.57 -19.59 -37.03
N MET A 361 5.91 -19.70 -35.74
CA MET A 361 6.44 -20.94 -35.15
C MET A 361 5.38 -22.05 -35.02
N SER A 362 4.10 -21.74 -35.28
CA SER A 362 3.08 -22.78 -35.41
C SER A 362 3.23 -23.63 -36.67
N GLY A 363 3.98 -23.16 -37.67
CA GLY A 363 4.13 -23.80 -38.98
C GLY A 363 2.90 -23.68 -39.89
N ALA A 364 1.72 -23.34 -39.34
CA ALA A 364 0.46 -23.26 -40.08
C ALA A 364 0.24 -21.90 -40.78
N ARG A 365 1.04 -20.88 -40.44
CA ARG A 365 0.88 -19.51 -40.92
C ARG A 365 2.24 -18.90 -41.23
N VAL A 366 2.23 -17.93 -42.13
CA VAL A 366 3.41 -17.14 -42.53
C VAL A 366 3.12 -15.66 -42.32
N LEU A 367 4.17 -14.87 -42.11
CA LEU A 367 4.07 -13.40 -42.18
C LEU A 367 4.51 -12.93 -43.55
N THR A 368 3.74 -12.03 -44.15
CA THR A 368 4.04 -11.41 -45.44
C THR A 368 4.61 -10.02 -45.23
N PHE A 369 5.72 -9.73 -45.88
CA PHE A 369 6.39 -8.43 -45.91
C PHE A 369 6.47 -7.95 -47.37
N GLY A 370 5.34 -7.51 -47.91
CA GLY A 370 5.21 -7.22 -49.33
C GLY A 370 5.32 -8.49 -50.18
N LYS A 371 6.36 -8.59 -51.01
CA LYS A 371 6.62 -9.77 -51.86
C LYS A 371 7.36 -10.91 -51.16
N HIS A 372 7.83 -10.69 -49.94
CA HIS A 372 8.62 -11.66 -49.17
C HIS A 372 7.79 -12.28 -48.05
N ILE A 373 8.20 -13.47 -47.61
CA ILE A 373 7.55 -14.19 -46.52
C ILE A 373 8.55 -14.62 -45.45
N ALA A 374 8.10 -14.61 -44.20
CA ALA A 374 8.78 -15.27 -43.08
C ALA A 374 7.92 -16.45 -42.63
N ASN A 375 8.48 -17.66 -42.73
CA ASN A 375 7.83 -18.92 -42.38
C ASN A 375 8.69 -19.71 -41.38
N PHE A 376 8.14 -20.80 -40.84
CA PHE A 376 8.84 -21.64 -39.86
C PHE A 376 10.16 -22.22 -40.39
N GLU A 377 10.20 -22.63 -41.66
CA GLU A 377 11.39 -23.23 -42.28
C GLU A 377 12.58 -22.27 -42.28
N HIS A 378 12.35 -20.98 -42.58
CA HIS A 378 13.39 -19.96 -42.52
C HIS A 378 14.01 -19.90 -41.10
N PHE A 379 13.18 -19.88 -40.06
CA PHE A 379 13.65 -19.86 -38.68
C PHE A 379 14.34 -21.16 -38.24
N LEU A 380 13.88 -22.31 -38.74
CA LEU A 380 14.51 -23.60 -38.47
C LEU A 380 15.92 -23.67 -39.07
N ASN A 381 16.10 -23.16 -40.29
CA ASN A 381 17.40 -23.05 -40.94
C ASN A 381 18.30 -22.06 -40.20
N LEU A 382 17.74 -20.93 -39.77
CA LEU A 382 18.47 -19.92 -39.01
C LEU A 382 18.98 -20.42 -37.65
N VAL A 383 18.21 -21.25 -36.94
CA VAL A 383 18.65 -21.79 -35.63
C VAL A 383 19.95 -22.59 -35.74
N ASN A 384 20.22 -23.19 -36.91
CA ASN A 384 21.44 -23.95 -37.16
C ASN A 384 22.57 -23.10 -37.78
N SER A 385 22.31 -21.81 -38.06
CA SER A 385 23.29 -20.90 -38.65
C SER A 385 24.22 -20.33 -37.57
N PRO A 386 25.54 -20.32 -37.79
CA PRO A 386 26.50 -19.74 -36.83
C PRO A 386 26.38 -18.21 -36.71
N THR A 387 25.63 -17.57 -37.62
CA THR A 387 25.42 -16.11 -37.63
C THR A 387 24.12 -15.67 -36.96
N SER A 388 23.29 -16.64 -36.52
CA SER A 388 22.01 -16.38 -35.86
C SER A 388 22.21 -16.22 -34.36
N VAL A 389 21.47 -15.28 -33.77
CA VAL A 389 21.39 -15.13 -32.30
C VAL A 389 20.30 -16.02 -31.68
N LEU A 390 19.59 -16.84 -32.47
CA LEU A 390 18.52 -17.70 -31.97
C LEU A 390 19.05 -18.90 -31.20
N TYR A 391 18.40 -19.22 -30.09
CA TYR A 391 18.57 -20.51 -29.45
C TYR A 391 17.65 -21.55 -30.08
N LYS A 392 18.05 -22.82 -29.99
CA LYS A 392 17.20 -23.94 -30.43
C LYS A 392 15.80 -23.90 -29.79
N ASN A 393 15.73 -23.49 -28.53
CA ASN A 393 14.47 -23.36 -27.78
C ASN A 393 13.65 -22.11 -28.17
N ASP A 394 14.16 -21.21 -29.00
CA ASP A 394 13.37 -20.08 -29.51
C ASP A 394 12.41 -20.52 -30.64
N VAL A 395 12.74 -21.63 -31.30
CA VAL A 395 12.03 -22.18 -32.48
C VAL A 395 11.41 -23.53 -32.16
N ILE A 396 12.14 -24.42 -31.49
CA ILE A 396 11.72 -25.79 -31.18
C ILE A 396 11.36 -25.89 -29.69
N LYS A 397 10.17 -26.42 -29.37
CA LYS A 397 9.67 -26.53 -27.98
C LYS A 397 9.73 -25.19 -27.23
N LEU A 398 9.35 -24.13 -27.93
CA LEU A 398 9.53 -22.78 -27.44
C LEU A 398 8.62 -22.42 -26.27
N ASP A 399 9.16 -21.57 -25.39
CA ASP A 399 8.35 -20.87 -24.39
C ASP A 399 7.57 -19.73 -25.08
N ARG A 400 6.26 -19.91 -25.18
CA ARG A 400 5.35 -18.95 -25.83
C ARG A 400 5.28 -17.60 -25.13
N GLN A 401 5.73 -17.52 -23.88
CA GLN A 401 5.73 -16.30 -23.06
C GLN A 401 7.09 -15.59 -22.99
N ASP A 402 8.17 -16.19 -23.52
CA ASP A 402 9.50 -15.55 -23.51
C ASP A 402 9.56 -14.36 -24.48
N ASP A 403 9.54 -13.15 -23.92
CA ASP A 403 9.74 -11.89 -24.66
C ASP A 403 11.13 -11.84 -25.32
N GLY A 404 12.15 -12.40 -24.68
CA GLY A 404 13.52 -12.43 -25.17
C GLY A 404 13.67 -13.25 -26.45
N ALA A 405 13.05 -14.43 -26.52
CA ALA A 405 12.99 -15.22 -27.75
C ALA A 405 12.24 -14.50 -28.87
N ALA A 406 11.17 -13.76 -28.56
CA ALA A 406 10.46 -12.94 -29.56
C ALA A 406 11.34 -11.77 -30.06
N TYR A 407 12.11 -11.15 -29.17
CA TYR A 407 13.07 -10.12 -29.53
C TYR A 407 14.16 -10.67 -30.45
N ARG A 408 14.77 -11.82 -30.11
CA ARG A 408 15.77 -12.47 -30.96
C ARG A 408 15.19 -12.90 -32.31
N SER A 409 13.95 -13.38 -32.36
CA SER A 409 13.28 -13.76 -33.62
C SER A 409 13.13 -12.59 -34.59
N PHE A 410 12.75 -11.42 -34.08
CA PHE A 410 12.51 -10.24 -34.91
C PHE A 410 13.63 -9.20 -34.85
N CYS A 411 14.84 -9.59 -34.43
CA CYS A 411 15.98 -8.69 -34.56
C CYS A 411 16.31 -8.51 -36.05
N TYR A 412 16.86 -7.34 -36.39
CA TYR A 412 17.21 -6.98 -37.77
C TYR A 412 17.97 -8.09 -38.49
N HIS A 413 19.04 -8.62 -37.88
CA HIS A 413 19.90 -9.60 -38.52
C HIS A 413 19.18 -10.89 -38.91
N ASN A 414 18.35 -11.44 -38.00
CA ASN A 414 17.61 -12.67 -38.27
C ASN A 414 16.49 -12.43 -39.29
N LEU A 415 15.76 -11.32 -39.16
CA LEU A 415 14.68 -10.98 -40.10
C LEU A 415 15.23 -10.71 -41.51
N ALA A 416 16.38 -10.03 -41.63
CA ALA A 416 17.08 -9.79 -42.89
C ALA A 416 17.54 -11.08 -43.56
N GLN A 417 17.96 -12.08 -42.78
CA GLN A 417 18.30 -13.38 -43.34
C GLN A 417 17.05 -14.16 -43.78
N CYS A 418 15.92 -14.03 -43.08
CA CYS A 418 14.63 -14.60 -43.50
C CYS A 418 14.06 -13.97 -44.78
N LEU A 419 14.32 -12.68 -45.02
CA LEU A 419 13.68 -11.87 -46.07
C LEU A 419 14.62 -11.50 -47.24
N ASN A 420 15.78 -12.16 -47.37
CA ASN A 420 16.82 -11.85 -48.35
C ASN A 420 17.34 -10.39 -48.27
N LYS A 421 18.22 -10.11 -47.29
CA LYS A 421 19.12 -8.95 -47.01
C LYS A 421 18.95 -7.60 -47.72
N ASN A 422 18.61 -7.54 -49.00
CA ASN A 422 18.74 -6.34 -49.85
C ASN A 422 17.43 -5.55 -50.05
N GLU A 423 16.29 -5.96 -49.49
CA GLU A 423 14.99 -5.36 -49.84
C GLU A 423 14.04 -5.08 -48.66
N ILE A 424 14.52 -5.11 -47.41
CA ILE A 424 13.71 -4.63 -46.28
C ILE A 424 13.59 -3.10 -46.39
N LYS A 425 12.35 -2.59 -46.45
CA LYS A 425 12.10 -1.15 -46.36
C LYS A 425 12.63 -0.61 -45.03
N LYS A 426 13.39 0.48 -45.07
CA LYS A 426 13.87 1.22 -43.90
C LYS A 426 12.71 1.45 -42.92
N GLY A 427 12.85 1.00 -41.67
CA GLY A 427 11.81 1.04 -40.62
C GLY A 427 11.06 -0.29 -40.36
N TYR A 428 11.13 -1.28 -41.25
CA TYR A 428 10.61 -2.65 -41.03
C TYR A 428 11.69 -3.63 -40.54
N GLU A 429 12.83 -3.10 -40.12
CA GLU A 429 14.08 -3.79 -39.77
C GLU A 429 14.05 -4.44 -38.38
N GLY A 430 12.89 -4.91 -37.93
CA GLY A 430 12.68 -5.31 -36.52
C GLY A 430 12.40 -4.13 -35.59
N GLU A 431 12.63 -2.90 -36.07
CA GLU A 431 12.49 -1.65 -35.31
C GLU A 431 11.03 -1.18 -35.13
N PHE A 432 10.07 -1.63 -35.95
CA PHE A 432 8.70 -1.12 -35.91
C PHE A 432 8.02 -1.26 -34.54
N VAL A 433 8.32 -2.33 -33.82
CA VAL A 433 7.80 -2.55 -32.46
C VAL A 433 8.78 -2.05 -31.39
N ASP A 434 10.07 -1.96 -31.72
CA ASP A 434 11.10 -1.45 -30.80
C ASP A 434 11.13 0.08 -30.70
N SER A 435 10.63 0.79 -31.71
CA SER A 435 10.43 2.24 -31.68
C SER A 435 9.51 2.66 -30.54
N TYR A 436 8.47 1.87 -30.25
CA TYR A 436 7.57 2.04 -29.09
C TYR A 436 8.23 1.72 -27.74
N LEU A 437 9.39 1.07 -27.74
CA LEU A 437 10.15 0.68 -26.55
C LEU A 437 11.44 1.50 -26.39
N ASN A 438 11.60 2.56 -27.18
CA ASN A 438 12.77 3.42 -27.14
C ASN A 438 12.89 4.08 -25.76
N ARG A 439 14.04 3.89 -25.10
CA ARG A 439 14.33 4.43 -23.76
C ARG A 439 14.88 5.86 -23.79
N GLU A 440 15.25 6.36 -24.97
CA GLU A 440 15.75 7.72 -25.17
C GLU A 440 14.60 8.72 -25.38
N ILE A 441 13.44 8.23 -25.84
CA ILE A 441 12.20 9.01 -25.97
C ILE A 441 11.49 9.01 -24.62
N CYS A 442 11.03 10.18 -24.16
CA CYS A 442 10.34 10.28 -22.89
C CYS A 442 9.01 9.52 -22.97
N PRO A 443 8.55 8.79 -21.92
CA PRO A 443 7.26 8.09 -21.99
C PRO A 443 6.06 9.01 -22.25
N VAL A 444 6.17 10.32 -21.95
CA VAL A 444 5.17 11.33 -22.36
C VAL A 444 5.13 11.52 -23.88
N GLU A 445 6.27 11.44 -24.56
CA GLU A 445 6.36 11.59 -26.02
C GLU A 445 5.90 10.31 -26.75
N CYS A 446 5.90 9.17 -26.06
CA CYS A 446 5.40 7.89 -26.57
C CYS A 446 3.88 7.72 -26.45
N VAL A 447 3.21 8.52 -25.60
CA VAL A 447 1.76 8.49 -25.38
C VAL A 447 1.11 9.67 -26.06
#